data_AF-A0A519FWX0-F1
#
_entry.id   AF-A0A519FWX0-F1
#
_cell.length_a   1.000
_cell.length_b   1.000
_cell.length_c   1.000
_cell.angle_alpha   90.00
_cell.angle_beta   90.00
_cell.angle_gamma   90.00
#
_symmetry.space_group_name_H-M   'P 1'
#
loop_
_entity.id
_entity.type
_entity.pdbx_description
1 polymer ?
#
loop_
_entity_poly.entity_id
_entity_poly.type
_entity_poly.pdbx_seq_one_letter_code
_entity_poly.pdbx_strand_id
1 'polypeptide(L)'
;LTMCVNYGGRAEIADAARSLALDVAAGKVNPNRIDERTFARYLYVPEQPEADMVWRTSGEERLSNFMLWQAAYSEFVFTDVLWPDVDRVELWKAIEIYAQRHRKFGAAEDLPNS
;
A
#
# COMPACT_ATOMS: atom_id res chain seq x y z
N LEU A 1 13.05 8.15 -1.32
CA LEU A 1 13.03 7.16 -2.41
C LEU A 1 13.28 5.80 -1.78
N THR A 2 12.32 4.87 -1.91
CA THR A 2 12.45 3.48 -1.45
C THR A 2 12.54 2.59 -2.67
N MET A 3 13.54 1.72 -2.74
CA MET A 3 13.69 0.74 -3.81
C MET A 3 13.42 -0.67 -3.27
N CYS A 4 12.51 -1.39 -3.91
CA CYS A 4 12.08 -2.73 -3.51
C CYS A 4 12.85 -3.81 -4.29
N VAL A 5 13.99 -4.25 -3.78
CA VAL A 5 14.83 -5.29 -4.39
C VAL A 5 14.61 -6.62 -3.66
N ASN A 6 14.37 -7.72 -4.40
CA ASN A 6 13.96 -9.02 -3.83
C ASN A 6 12.77 -8.91 -2.85
N TYR A 7 11.90 -7.93 -3.10
CA TYR A 7 10.77 -7.61 -2.25
C TYR A 7 9.51 -8.38 -2.68
N GLY A 8 8.68 -8.71 -1.69
CA GLY A 8 7.31 -9.16 -1.90
C GLY A 8 6.45 -8.95 -0.66
N GLY A 9 5.26 -8.39 -0.82
CA GLY A 9 4.38 -8.00 0.29
C GLY A 9 3.96 -9.17 1.19
N ARG A 10 3.77 -10.37 0.63
CA ARG A 10 3.54 -11.59 1.45
C ARG A 10 4.71 -11.94 2.35
N ALA A 11 5.95 -11.77 1.86
CA ALA A 11 7.13 -12.05 2.67
C ALA A 11 7.26 -11.00 3.80
N GLU A 12 7.05 -9.74 3.47
CA GLU A 12 7.01 -8.64 4.45
C GLU A 12 5.99 -8.90 5.56
N ILE A 13 4.75 -9.25 5.22
CA ILE A 13 3.70 -9.54 6.20
C ILE A 13 4.08 -10.75 7.06
N ALA A 14 4.65 -11.81 6.46
CA ALA A 14 5.05 -13.00 7.21
C ALA A 14 6.20 -12.71 8.20
N ASP A 15 7.19 -11.91 7.79
CA ASP A 15 8.32 -11.54 8.62
C ASP A 15 7.91 -10.55 9.73
N ALA A 16 6.99 -9.62 9.43
CA ALA A 16 6.38 -8.74 10.41
C ALA A 16 5.61 -9.54 11.48
N ALA A 17 4.78 -10.49 11.05
CA ALA A 17 4.04 -11.36 11.95
C ALA A 17 4.97 -12.22 12.83
N ARG A 18 6.05 -12.78 12.25
CA ARG A 18 7.06 -13.54 13.01
C ARG A 18 7.72 -12.67 14.08
N SER A 19 8.11 -11.45 13.73
CA SER A 19 8.78 -10.52 14.65
C SER A 19 7.85 -10.09 15.78
N LEU A 20 6.60 -9.76 15.47
CA LEU A 20 5.56 -9.45 16.46
C LEU A 20 5.30 -10.63 17.40
N ALA A 21 5.22 -11.86 16.87
CA ALA A 21 5.02 -13.06 17.68
C ALA A 21 6.18 -13.30 18.67
N LEU A 22 7.43 -13.04 18.26
CA LEU A 22 8.59 -13.13 19.14
C LEU A 22 8.53 -12.12 20.28
N ASP A 23 8.14 -10.87 20.01
CA ASP A 23 8.02 -9.84 21.03
C ASP A 23 6.81 -10.06 21.96
N VAL A 24 5.73 -10.68 21.47
CA VAL A 24 4.64 -11.19 22.32
C VAL A 24 5.13 -12.31 23.24
N ALA A 25 5.86 -13.30 22.69
CA ALA A 25 6.40 -14.41 23.48
C ALA A 25 7.40 -13.94 24.54
N ALA A 26 8.15 -12.87 24.25
CA ALA A 26 9.06 -12.22 25.20
C ALA A 26 8.36 -11.30 26.22
N GLY A 27 7.03 -11.16 26.16
CA GLY A 27 6.24 -10.32 27.07
C GLY A 27 6.39 -8.81 26.82
N LYS A 28 7.00 -8.39 25.70
CA LYS A 28 7.16 -6.97 25.35
C LYS A 28 5.89 -6.36 24.76
N VAL A 29 5.06 -7.18 24.12
CA VAL A 29 3.78 -6.78 23.53
C VAL A 29 2.65 -7.59 24.13
N ASN A 30 1.60 -6.91 24.58
CA ASN A 30 0.36 -7.55 25.00
C ASN A 30 -0.47 -7.91 23.74
N PRO A 31 -0.75 -9.21 23.48
CA PRO A 31 -1.47 -9.62 22.29
C PRO A 31 -2.88 -9.03 22.19
N ASN A 32 -3.53 -8.74 23.33
CA ASN A 32 -4.87 -8.13 23.36
C ASN A 32 -4.88 -6.64 22.96
N ARG A 33 -3.70 -6.03 22.76
CA ARG A 33 -3.55 -4.63 22.33
C ARG A 33 -2.99 -4.51 20.91
N ILE A 34 -2.87 -5.62 20.18
CA ILE A 34 -2.42 -5.60 18.79
C ILE A 34 -3.53 -5.04 17.91
N ASP A 35 -3.22 -3.97 17.20
CA ASP A 35 -4.03 -3.31 16.19
C ASP A 35 -3.21 -3.10 14.90
N GLU A 36 -3.82 -2.56 13.84
CA GLU A 36 -3.15 -2.26 12.57
C GLU A 36 -1.92 -1.36 12.77
N ARG A 37 -2.02 -0.34 13.63
CA ARG A 37 -0.91 0.54 13.98
C ARG A 37 0.23 -0.22 14.67
N THR A 38 -0.07 -1.24 15.46
CA THR A 38 0.92 -2.10 16.08
C THR A 38 1.60 -2.99 15.08
N PHE A 39 0.83 -3.60 14.18
CA PHE A 39 1.37 -4.44 13.12
C PHE A 39 2.26 -3.65 12.15
N ALA A 40 1.84 -2.45 11.76
CA ALA A 40 2.58 -1.57 10.86
C ALA A 40 4.01 -1.26 11.34
N ARG A 41 4.25 -1.25 12.67
CA ARG A 41 5.59 -1.07 13.25
C ARG A 41 6.58 -2.19 12.95
N TYR A 42 6.08 -3.35 12.50
CA TYR A 42 6.90 -4.53 12.17
C TYR A 42 7.11 -4.72 10.67
N LEU A 43 6.53 -3.87 9.82
CA LEU A 43 6.80 -3.86 8.38
C LEU A 43 8.24 -3.43 8.10
N TYR A 44 8.73 -3.62 6.88
CA TYR A 44 10.14 -3.36 6.57
C TYR A 44 10.55 -1.90 6.71
N VAL A 45 9.61 -0.98 6.45
CA VAL A 45 9.83 0.47 6.55
C VAL A 45 8.63 1.10 7.29
N PRO A 46 8.57 1.00 8.62
CA PRO A 46 7.42 1.46 9.41
C PRO A 46 7.08 2.95 9.30
N GLU A 47 8.08 3.77 9.00
CA GLU A 47 7.96 5.22 8.83
C GLU A 47 7.43 5.62 7.44
N GLN A 48 7.34 4.67 6.51
CA GLN A 48 6.82 4.93 5.18
C GLN A 48 5.30 5.15 5.27
N PRO A 49 4.77 6.28 4.76
CA PRO A 49 3.33 6.48 4.72
C PRO A 49 2.67 5.48 3.78
N GLU A 50 1.37 5.26 3.96
CA GLU A 50 0.57 4.53 2.98
C GLU A 50 0.66 5.18 1.61
N ALA A 51 0.58 4.37 0.56
CA ALA A 51 0.63 4.89 -0.80
C ALA A 51 -0.70 5.56 -1.15
N ASP A 52 -0.66 6.81 -1.61
CA ASP A 52 -1.84 7.48 -2.14
C ASP A 52 -2.26 6.91 -3.50
N MET A 53 -1.27 6.59 -4.33
CA MET A 53 -1.45 6.06 -5.67
C MET A 53 -0.43 4.94 -5.91
N VAL A 54 -0.88 3.86 -6.53
CA VAL A 54 -0.01 2.88 -7.19
C VAL A 54 -0.21 3.02 -8.69
N TRP A 55 0.84 3.47 -9.36
CA TRP A 55 0.88 3.55 -10.82
C TRP A 55 1.62 2.33 -11.38
N ARG A 56 0.94 1.57 -12.25
CA ARG A 56 1.50 0.40 -12.91
C ARG A 56 1.36 0.51 -14.42
N THR A 57 2.50 0.32 -15.09
CA THR A 57 2.64 0.42 -16.55
C THR A 57 2.44 -0.93 -17.22
N SER A 58 2.53 -0.97 -18.56
CA SER A 58 2.41 -2.14 -19.43
C SER A 58 1.03 -2.83 -19.46
N GLY A 59 -0.05 -2.14 -19.10
CA GLY A 59 -1.43 -2.63 -19.24
C GLY A 59 -1.85 -3.73 -18.25
N GLU A 60 -1.01 -4.08 -17.28
CA GLU A 60 -1.30 -5.17 -16.34
C GLU A 60 -2.09 -4.67 -15.12
N GLU A 61 -3.34 -5.11 -15.00
CA GLU A 61 -4.23 -4.73 -13.90
C GLU A 61 -4.12 -5.66 -12.68
N ARG A 62 -2.96 -5.64 -12.03
CA ARG A 62 -2.72 -6.40 -10.79
C ARG A 62 -1.68 -5.69 -9.91
N LEU A 63 -1.59 -6.05 -8.64
CA LEU A 63 -0.49 -5.60 -7.77
C LEU A 63 0.75 -6.49 -7.87
N SER A 64 0.60 -7.76 -8.27
CA SER A 64 1.70 -8.74 -8.33
C SER A 64 2.53 -8.82 -7.05
N ASN A 65 1.86 -8.92 -5.88
CA ASN A 65 2.53 -9.04 -4.57
C ASN A 65 3.35 -7.80 -4.18
N PHE A 66 3.04 -6.62 -4.73
CA PHE A 66 3.70 -5.36 -4.38
C PHE A 66 2.91 -4.59 -3.32
N MET A 67 3.58 -4.19 -2.22
CA MET A 67 3.08 -3.26 -1.19
C MET A 67 1.66 -3.57 -0.70
N LEU A 68 1.38 -4.85 -0.42
CA LEU A 68 0.01 -5.32 -0.15
C LEU A 68 -0.64 -4.63 1.05
N TRP A 69 0.14 -4.33 2.09
CA TRP A 69 -0.34 -3.63 3.28
C TRP A 69 -0.51 -2.14 2.98
N GLN A 70 0.56 -1.52 2.48
CA GLN A 70 0.66 -0.08 2.27
C GLN A 70 -0.24 0.43 1.13
N ALA A 71 -0.69 -0.46 0.24
CA ALA A 71 -1.54 -0.13 -0.89
C ALA A 71 -3.05 -0.36 -0.64
N ALA A 72 -3.44 -0.71 0.58
CA ALA A 72 -4.82 -1.10 0.91
C ALA A 72 -5.87 -0.03 0.51
N TYR A 73 -5.51 1.26 0.61
CA TYR A 73 -6.37 2.40 0.26
C TYR A 73 -5.77 3.28 -0.84
N SER A 74 -4.83 2.73 -1.61
CA SER A 74 -4.27 3.43 -2.76
C SER A 74 -5.25 3.48 -3.93
N GLU A 75 -5.18 4.55 -4.69
CA GLU A 75 -5.74 4.57 -6.03
C GLU A 75 -4.86 3.80 -7.01
N PHE A 76 -5.46 2.84 -7.72
CA PHE A 76 -4.76 2.07 -8.74
C PHE A 76 -4.89 2.74 -10.11
N VAL A 77 -3.78 3.22 -10.65
CA VAL A 77 -3.68 3.77 -11.99
C VAL A 77 -2.91 2.79 -12.86
N PHE A 78 -3.59 2.21 -13.85
CA PHE A 78 -2.99 1.30 -14.82
C PHE A 78 -2.89 2.01 -16.17
N THR A 79 -1.73 1.92 -16.83
CA THR A 79 -1.50 2.55 -18.13
C THR A 79 -0.82 1.57 -19.09
N ASP A 80 -1.13 1.68 -20.38
CA ASP A 80 -0.59 0.78 -21.41
C ASP A 80 0.87 1.08 -21.79
N VAL A 81 1.40 2.27 -21.49
CA VAL A 81 2.80 2.64 -21.80
C VAL A 81 3.77 1.64 -21.17
N LEU A 82 4.82 1.24 -21.89
CA LEU A 82 5.86 0.36 -21.35
C LEU A 82 6.82 1.17 -20.47
N TRP A 83 7.36 0.56 -19.40
CA TRP A 83 8.26 1.26 -18.48
C TRP A 83 9.46 1.96 -19.16
N PRO A 84 10.17 1.37 -20.14
CA PRO A 84 11.27 2.07 -20.83
C PRO A 84 10.84 3.32 -21.60
N ASP A 85 9.55 3.42 -21.96
CA ASP A 85 8.98 4.52 -22.74
C ASP A 85 8.31 5.58 -21.84
N VAL A 86 8.34 5.39 -20.51
CA VAL A 86 7.80 6.36 -19.55
C VAL A 86 8.65 7.62 -19.54
N ASP A 87 7.99 8.77 -19.69
CA ASP A 87 8.58 10.08 -19.49
C ASP A 87 7.76 10.93 -18.50
N ARG A 88 8.11 12.21 -18.39
CA ARG A 88 7.41 13.16 -17.50
C ARG A 88 5.95 13.39 -17.88
N VAL A 89 5.61 13.25 -19.17
CA VAL A 89 4.24 13.48 -19.68
C VAL A 89 3.36 12.32 -19.27
N GLU A 90 3.86 11.09 -19.36
CA GLU A 90 3.13 9.91 -18.91
C GLU A 90 2.93 9.90 -17.39
N LEU A 91 3.94 10.31 -16.61
CA LEU A 91 3.76 10.49 -15.16
C LEU A 91 2.71 11.55 -14.85
N TRP A 92 2.70 12.67 -15.57
CA TRP A 92 1.71 13.73 -15.38
C TRP A 92 0.28 13.23 -15.65
N LYS A 93 0.07 12.48 -16.73
CA LYS A 93 -1.23 11.86 -17.04
C LYS A 93 -1.68 10.93 -15.92
N ALA A 94 -0.78 10.11 -15.37
CA ALA A 94 -1.12 9.23 -14.25
C ALA A 94 -1.57 10.02 -13.02
N ILE A 95 -0.90 11.13 -12.73
CA ILE A 95 -1.28 12.04 -11.63
C ILE A 95 -2.63 12.71 -11.89
N GLU A 96 -2.93 13.12 -13.13
CA GLU A 96 -4.24 13.68 -13.48
C GLU A 96 -5.37 12.67 -13.29
N ILE A 97 -5.15 11.40 -13.67
CA ILE A 97 -6.11 10.31 -13.43
C ILE A 97 -6.34 10.15 -11.92
N TYR A 98 -5.27 10.15 -11.11
CA TYR A 98 -5.39 10.10 -9.66
C TYR A 98 -6.17 11.29 -9.09
N ALA A 99 -5.83 12.52 -9.52
CA ALA A 99 -6.44 13.74 -9.01
C ALA A 99 -7.94 13.87 -9.31
N GLN A 100 -8.41 13.24 -10.39
CA GLN A 100 -9.83 13.20 -10.74
C GLN A 100 -10.65 12.23 -9.88
N ARG A 101 -10.00 11.32 -9.15
CA ARG A 101 -10.70 10.35 -8.31
C ARG A 101 -11.01 10.95 -6.94
N HIS A 102 -12.28 10.90 -6.56
CA HIS A 102 -12.71 11.31 -5.24
C HIS A 102 -12.44 10.21 -4.21
N ARG A 103 -11.45 10.44 -3.33
CA ARG A 103 -11.18 9.54 -2.20
C ARG A 103 -12.31 9.64 -1.18
N LYS A 104 -13.14 8.61 -1.11
CA LYS A 104 -13.99 8.33 0.05
C LYS A 104 -13.16 7.44 0.96
N PHE A 105 -12.49 8.01 1.98
CA PHE A 105 -11.70 7.26 2.98
C PHE A 105 -12.60 6.40 3.90
N GLY A 106 -13.44 5.54 3.34
CA GLY A 106 -14.41 4.74 4.09
C GLY A 106 -15.54 5.57 4.72
N ALA A 107 -15.75 6.82 4.33
CA ALA A 107 -16.97 7.54 4.68
C ALA A 107 -18.16 6.81 4.04
N ALA A 108 -18.99 6.17 4.87
CA ALA A 108 -20.30 5.72 4.44
C ALA A 108 -21.05 6.93 3.87
N GLU A 109 -21.65 6.79 2.69
CA GLU A 109 -22.59 7.78 2.20
C GLU A 109 -23.74 7.86 3.21
N ASP A 110 -23.86 8.99 3.90
CA ASP A 110 -25.16 9.42 4.39
C ASP A 110 -26.00 9.70 3.14
N LEU A 111 -26.73 8.68 2.68
CA LEU A 111 -27.79 8.86 1.70
C LEU A 111 -28.80 9.85 2.31
N PRO A 112 -29.02 11.03 1.72
CA PRO A 112 -30.09 11.90 2.18
C PRO A 112 -31.40 11.29 1.69
N ASN A 113 -32.04 10.51 2.56
CA ASN A 113 -33.48 10.40 2.79
C ASN A 113 -33.84 9.01 3.34
N SER A 114 -34.00 8.94 4.67
CA SER A 114 -34.93 8.04 5.35
C SER A 114 -35.89 8.87 6.18
#